data_AF-D3MT05-F1
#
_entry.id   AF-D3MT05-F1
#
_cell.length_a   1.000
_cell.length_b   1.000
_cell.length_c   1.000
_cell.angle_alpha   90.00
_cell.angle_beta   90.00
_cell.angle_gamma   90.00
#
_symmetry.space_group_name_H-M   'P 1'
#
loop_
_entity.id
_entity.type
_entity.pdbx_description
1 polymer ?
#
loop_
_entity_poly.entity_id
_entity_poly.type
_entity_poly.pdbx_seq_one_letter_code
_entity_poly.pdbx_strand_id
1 'polypeptide(L)'
;MADNKKKNSKTINFAEKKREIANKKQIPTEPPLIHHDNRVIQYDINKMREKINQKSKNKKPRKSTNLSRSKVQLALYSVIFLLFMILAVYRVLAITHIIELDKPPEKFVSQSTKLSTDETVKYQDIVESLLAKEIKANGNIDMVTTSVHKNGDTVFCSGYFTYPDEKNKIYFDSVVKKDKVASLLVNGFELKDRKK
;
A
#
# COMPACT_ATOMS: atom_id res chain seq x y z
N MET A 1 -14.47 18.85 -39.03
CA MET A 1 -14.11 18.39 -37.68
C MET A 1 -12.87 17.53 -37.78
N ALA A 2 -11.77 18.03 -37.21
CA ALA A 2 -10.48 17.37 -37.20
C ALA A 2 -10.34 16.57 -35.90
N ASP A 3 -10.16 15.25 -35.99
CA ASP A 3 -9.75 14.43 -34.85
C ASP A 3 -8.32 13.96 -35.03
N ASN A 4 -7.47 14.70 -34.33
CA ASN A 4 -6.03 14.56 -34.22
C ASN A 4 -5.69 13.35 -33.32
N LYS A 5 -5.58 12.14 -33.88
CA LYS A 5 -5.01 11.00 -33.15
C LYS A 5 -3.48 11.00 -33.29
N LYS A 6 -2.82 11.59 -32.29
CA LYS A 6 -1.40 11.41 -31.95
C LYS A 6 -0.99 9.94 -32.14
N LYS A 7 -0.22 9.64 -33.19
CA LYS A 7 0.48 8.36 -33.33
C LYS A 7 1.66 8.36 -32.35
N ASN A 8 1.60 7.51 -31.33
CA ASN A 8 2.70 7.29 -30.39
C ASN A 8 3.97 6.86 -31.16
N SER A 9 4.96 7.74 -31.22
CA SER A 9 6.20 7.60 -31.99
C SER A 9 7.24 6.64 -31.38
N LYS A 10 6.83 5.75 -30.45
CA LYS A 10 7.72 4.82 -29.74
C LYS A 10 7.27 3.35 -29.80
N THR A 11 6.42 3.00 -30.74
CA THR A 11 6.04 1.59 -30.99
C THR A 11 6.50 1.16 -32.37
N ILE A 12 7.47 0.24 -32.41
CA ILE A 12 7.94 -0.37 -33.65
C ILE A 12 6.94 -1.45 -34.06
N ASN A 13 6.36 -1.33 -35.25
CA ASN A 13 5.56 -2.40 -35.84
C ASN A 13 6.49 -3.49 -36.37
N PHE A 14 6.53 -4.64 -35.66
CA PHE A 14 7.40 -5.76 -36.03
C PHE A 14 7.06 -6.36 -37.40
N ALA A 15 5.82 -6.24 -37.88
CA ALA A 15 5.44 -6.73 -39.19
C ALA A 15 6.09 -5.90 -40.31
N GLU A 16 6.08 -4.57 -40.17
CA GLU A 16 6.72 -3.66 -41.13
C GLU A 16 8.24 -3.80 -41.10
N LYS A 17 8.85 -3.87 -39.90
CA LYS A 17 10.31 -4.02 -39.77
C LYS A 17 10.83 -5.35 -40.34
N LYS A 18 10.03 -6.43 -40.25
CA LYS A 18 10.37 -7.72 -40.90
C LYS A 18 10.31 -7.63 -42.43
N ARG A 19 9.35 -6.89 -42.99
CA ARG A 19 9.25 -6.67 -44.44
C ARG A 19 10.40 -5.83 -44.97
N GLU A 20 10.79 -4.79 -44.24
CA GLU A 20 11.91 -3.92 -44.62
C GLU A 20 13.24 -4.68 -44.68
N ILE A 21 13.50 -5.57 -43.70
CA ILE A 21 14.70 -6.42 -43.68
C ILE A 21 14.67 -7.48 -44.80
N ALA A 22 13.49 -8.01 -45.13
CA ALA A 22 13.35 -8.96 -46.25
C ALA A 22 13.64 -8.27 -47.59
N ASN A 23 13.13 -7.05 -47.79
CA ASN A 23 13.35 -6.29 -49.04
C ASN A 23 14.79 -5.76 -49.17
N LYS A 24 15.47 -5.41 -48.07
CA LYS A 24 16.89 -5.02 -48.11
C LYS A 24 17.84 -6.13 -48.58
N LYS A 25 17.43 -7.39 -48.52
CA LYS A 25 18.21 -8.53 -49.02
C LYS A 25 18.07 -8.78 -50.52
N GLN A 26 17.18 -8.05 -51.20
CA GLN A 26 16.89 -8.22 -52.63
C GLN A 26 17.48 -7.09 -53.51
N ILE A 27 18.41 -6.29 -52.99
CA ILE A 27 19.20 -5.37 -53.82
C ILE A 27 20.38 -6.20 -54.38
N PRO A 28 20.44 -6.49 -55.69
CA PRO A 28 21.60 -7.12 -56.28
C PRO A 28 22.74 -6.11 -56.20
N THR A 29 23.78 -6.41 -55.44
CA THR A 29 25.03 -5.65 -55.51
C THR A 29 25.61 -5.89 -56.90
N GLU A 30 25.89 -4.83 -57.66
CA GLU A 30 26.58 -4.93 -58.95
C GLU A 30 27.79 -5.87 -58.82
N PRO A 31 27.99 -6.81 -59.77
CA PRO A 31 29.16 -7.67 -59.72
C PRO A 31 30.42 -6.81 -59.90
N PRO A 32 31.46 -7.00 -59.07
CA PRO A 32 32.69 -6.21 -59.19
C PRO A 32 33.37 -6.48 -60.54
N LEU A 33 33.91 -5.42 -61.16
CA LEU A 33 34.71 -5.49 -62.38
C LEU A 33 35.78 -6.59 -62.26
N ILE A 34 35.70 -7.59 -63.13
CA ILE A 34 36.65 -8.71 -63.17
C ILE A 34 37.85 -8.26 -64.01
N HIS A 35 39.01 -8.09 -63.39
CA HIS A 35 40.28 -8.09 -64.12
C HIS A 35 40.50 -9.49 -64.68
N HIS A 36 40.54 -9.61 -66.02
CA HIS A 36 40.90 -10.85 -66.71
C HIS A 36 42.41 -11.11 -66.56
N ASP A 37 42.79 -11.71 -65.44
CA ASP A 37 44.02 -12.49 -65.38
C ASP A 37 43.68 -13.89 -65.87
N ASN A 38 44.38 -14.36 -66.92
CA ASN A 38 44.09 -15.61 -67.65
C ASN A 38 44.47 -16.87 -66.85
N ARG A 39 44.15 -16.91 -65.57
CA ARG A 39 44.16 -18.13 -64.76
C ARG A 39 42.75 -18.65 -64.72
N VAL A 40 42.55 -19.81 -65.34
CA VAL A 40 41.32 -20.59 -65.17
C VAL A 40 41.17 -20.84 -63.67
N ILE A 41 40.33 -20.05 -62.99
CA ILE A 41 39.93 -20.32 -61.62
C ILE A 41 38.98 -21.51 -61.71
N GLN A 42 39.56 -22.70 -61.79
CA GLN A 42 38.79 -23.92 -61.69
C GLN A 42 38.36 -24.04 -60.24
N TYR A 43 37.13 -23.62 -59.97
CA TYR A 43 36.49 -23.84 -58.68
C TYR A 43 36.39 -25.35 -58.46
N ASP A 44 37.27 -25.89 -57.63
CA ASP A 44 37.18 -27.28 -57.20
C ASP A 44 35.95 -27.43 -56.31
N ILE A 45 34.85 -27.86 -56.93
CA ILE A 45 33.54 -28.07 -56.30
C ILE A 45 33.67 -29.04 -55.12
N ASN A 46 34.60 -30.01 -55.20
CA ASN A 46 34.82 -30.98 -54.14
C ASN A 46 35.45 -30.31 -52.92
N LYS A 47 36.41 -29.40 -53.13
CA LYS A 47 37.06 -28.64 -52.05
C LYS A 47 36.11 -27.66 -51.36
N MET A 48 35.14 -27.08 -52.09
CA MET A 48 34.09 -26.26 -51.48
C MET A 48 33.07 -27.10 -50.71
N ARG A 49 32.65 -28.26 -51.25
CA ARG A 49 31.79 -29.22 -50.53
C ARG A 49 32.45 -29.69 -49.23
N GLU A 50 33.75 -29.94 -49.25
CA GLU A 50 34.51 -30.33 -48.06
C GLU A 50 34.51 -29.23 -47.00
N LYS A 51 34.78 -27.97 -47.39
CA LYS A 51 34.74 -26.83 -46.46
C LYS A 51 33.35 -26.60 -45.88
N ILE A 52 32.28 -26.82 -46.65
CA ILE A 52 30.90 -26.74 -46.17
C ILE A 52 30.59 -27.88 -45.20
N ASN A 53 31.02 -29.10 -45.51
CA ASN A 53 30.84 -30.28 -44.64
C ASN A 53 31.66 -30.20 -43.35
N GLN A 54 32.84 -29.58 -43.37
CA GLN A 54 33.62 -29.30 -42.16
C GLN A 54 32.97 -28.21 -41.31
N LYS A 55 32.42 -27.16 -41.93
CA LYS A 55 31.65 -26.12 -41.21
C LYS A 55 30.33 -26.65 -40.63
N SER A 56 29.72 -27.68 -41.21
CA SER A 56 28.53 -28.33 -40.64
C SER A 56 28.89 -29.31 -39.52
N LYS A 57 29.97 -30.09 -39.66
CA LYS A 57 30.45 -31.04 -38.63
C LYS A 57 30.94 -30.34 -37.35
N ASN A 58 31.53 -29.14 -37.44
CA ASN A 58 32.07 -28.43 -36.27
C ASN A 58 31.06 -27.56 -35.52
N LYS A 59 29.78 -27.51 -35.93
CA LYS A 59 28.74 -26.88 -35.12
C LYS A 59 28.32 -27.85 -34.02
N LYS A 60 28.96 -27.71 -32.85
CA LYS A 60 28.46 -28.34 -31.62
C LYS A 60 26.98 -28.01 -31.49
N PRO A 61 26.08 -29.00 -31.25
CA PRO A 61 24.69 -28.70 -31.05
C PRO A 61 24.59 -27.74 -29.86
N ARG A 62 24.00 -26.56 -30.07
CA ARG A 62 23.62 -25.69 -28.95
C ARG A 62 22.72 -26.54 -28.07
N LYS A 63 23.22 -26.94 -26.88
CA LYS A 63 22.40 -27.60 -25.86
C LYS A 63 21.27 -26.62 -25.55
N SER A 64 20.09 -26.88 -26.10
CA SER A 64 18.89 -26.14 -25.71
C SER A 64 18.67 -26.43 -24.23
N THR A 65 18.74 -25.42 -23.38
CA THR A 65 18.23 -25.48 -22.02
C THR A 65 16.71 -25.48 -22.06
N ASN A 66 16.12 -26.46 -22.75
CA ASN A 66 14.71 -26.73 -22.68
C ASN A 66 14.50 -27.43 -21.35
N LEU A 67 14.35 -26.66 -20.27
CA LEU A 67 13.78 -27.20 -19.04
C LEU A 67 12.43 -27.81 -19.43
N SER A 68 12.22 -29.07 -19.06
CA SER A 68 10.94 -29.72 -19.34
C SER A 68 9.82 -28.87 -18.75
N ARG A 69 8.69 -28.76 -19.47
CA ARG A 69 7.52 -28.01 -18.98
C ARG A 69 7.12 -28.44 -17.56
N SER A 70 7.33 -29.72 -17.21
CA SER A 70 7.13 -30.26 -15.87
C SER A 70 8.05 -29.66 -14.79
N LYS A 71 9.32 -29.40 -15.09
CA LYS A 71 10.26 -28.76 -14.14
C LYS A 71 9.93 -27.29 -13.92
N VAL A 72 9.47 -26.61 -14.96
CA VAL A 72 9.00 -25.21 -14.87
C VAL A 72 7.71 -25.12 -14.05
N GLN A 73 6.77 -26.04 -14.28
CA GLN A 73 5.54 -26.14 -13.48
C GLN A 73 5.84 -26.45 -12.00
N LEU A 74 6.74 -27.39 -11.74
CA LEU A 74 7.15 -27.71 -10.37
C LEU A 74 7.79 -26.51 -9.66
N ALA A 75 8.65 -25.77 -10.34
CA ALA A 75 9.24 -24.54 -9.82
C ALA A 75 8.19 -23.44 -9.57
N LEU A 76 7.17 -23.32 -10.43
CA LEU A 76 6.10 -22.35 -10.23
C LEU A 76 5.24 -22.72 -9.01
N TYR A 77 4.87 -24.00 -8.86
CA TYR A 77 4.12 -24.47 -7.70
C TYR A 77 4.93 -24.33 -6.41
N SER A 78 6.24 -24.55 -6.43
CA SER A 78 7.08 -24.35 -5.23
C SER A 78 7.12 -22.89 -4.79
N VAL A 79 7.18 -21.95 -5.74
CA VAL A 79 7.11 -20.51 -5.44
C VAL A 79 5.76 -20.11 -4.85
N ILE A 80 4.66 -20.60 -5.44
CA ILE A 80 3.31 -20.35 -4.92
C ILE A 80 3.14 -20.94 -3.52
N PHE A 81 3.62 -22.15 -3.29
CA PHE A 81 3.59 -22.81 -1.98
C PHE A 81 4.41 -22.04 -0.94
N LEU A 82 5.59 -21.54 -1.30
CA LEU A 82 6.42 -20.71 -0.42
C LEU A 82 5.69 -19.42 -0.03
N LEU A 83 5.06 -18.75 -1.01
CA LEU A 83 4.24 -17.56 -0.77
C LEU A 83 3.07 -17.84 0.18
N PHE A 84 2.40 -18.97 0.01
CA PHE A 84 1.31 -19.40 0.87
C PHE A 84 1.79 -19.68 2.31
N MET A 85 2.95 -20.32 2.46
CA MET A 85 3.57 -20.55 3.77
C MET A 85 3.93 -19.25 4.49
N ILE A 86 4.51 -18.27 3.78
CA ILE A 86 4.81 -16.94 4.34
C ILE A 86 3.53 -16.26 4.82
N LEU A 87 2.46 -16.30 4.01
CA LEU A 87 1.15 -15.75 4.37
C LEU A 87 0.53 -16.45 5.59
N ALA A 88 0.64 -17.78 5.68
CA ALA A 88 0.15 -18.55 6.81
C ALA A 88 0.90 -18.19 8.11
N VAL A 89 2.23 -18.11 8.06
CA VAL A 89 3.05 -17.69 9.21
C VAL A 89 2.71 -16.27 9.64
N TYR A 90 2.57 -15.33 8.70
CA TYR A 90 2.16 -13.96 8.99
C TYR A 90 0.79 -13.89 9.69
N ARG A 91 -0.19 -14.68 9.21
CA ARG A 91 -1.53 -14.74 9.83
C ARG A 91 -1.47 -15.28 11.26
N VAL A 92 -0.69 -16.33 11.51
CA VAL A 92 -0.54 -16.90 12.85
C VAL A 92 0.14 -15.89 13.79
N LEU A 93 1.23 -15.26 13.36
CA LEU A 93 1.93 -14.23 14.13
C LEU A 93 1.05 -13.01 14.44
N ALA A 94 0.24 -12.57 13.46
CA ALA A 94 -0.70 -11.48 13.67
C ALA A 94 -1.77 -11.84 14.71
N ILE A 95 -2.31 -13.06 14.67
CA ILE A 95 -3.29 -13.54 15.65
C ILE A 95 -2.67 -13.62 17.05
N THR A 96 -1.44 -14.15 17.19
CA THR A 96 -0.78 -14.26 18.50
C THR A 96 -0.49 -12.88 19.11
N HIS A 97 -0.09 -11.89 18.31
CA HIS A 97 0.08 -10.54 18.81
C HIS A 97 -1.25 -9.89 19.22
N ILE A 98 -2.33 -10.11 18.46
CA ILE A 98 -3.67 -9.64 18.85
C ILE A 98 -4.07 -10.26 20.20
N ILE A 99 -3.78 -11.55 20.41
CA ILE A 99 -4.09 -12.25 21.67
C ILE A 99 -3.23 -11.73 22.83
N GLU A 100 -1.96 -11.35 22.61
CA GLU A 100 -1.12 -10.76 23.65
C GLU A 100 -1.59 -9.38 24.10
N LEU A 101 -2.12 -8.57 23.17
CA LEU A 101 -2.67 -7.24 23.50
C LEU A 101 -3.96 -7.31 24.33
N ASP A 102 -4.72 -8.40 24.25
CA ASP A 102 -6.02 -8.56 24.92
C ASP A 102 -5.93 -9.34 26.25
N LYS A 103 -4.73 -9.76 26.68
CA LYS A 103 -4.57 -10.38 28.00
C LYS A 103 -4.68 -9.30 29.07
N PRO A 104 -5.56 -9.47 30.09
CA PRO A 104 -5.55 -8.60 31.24
C PRO A 104 -4.17 -8.64 31.90
N PRO A 105 -3.69 -7.52 32.48
CA PRO A 105 -2.39 -7.49 33.11
C PRO A 105 -2.30 -8.53 34.23
N GLU A 106 -1.14 -9.15 34.38
CA GLU A 106 -0.89 -10.19 35.39
C GLU A 106 -1.15 -9.69 36.82
N LYS A 107 -0.99 -8.39 37.05
CA LYS A 107 -1.35 -7.70 38.30
C LYS A 107 -1.98 -6.35 37.99
N PHE A 108 -3.12 -6.07 38.64
CA PHE A 108 -3.69 -4.73 38.67
C PHE A 108 -2.85 -3.86 39.61
N VAL A 109 -2.30 -2.77 39.08
CA VAL A 109 -1.56 -1.78 39.87
C VAL A 109 -2.50 -0.61 40.14
N SER A 110 -2.55 -0.13 41.39
CA SER A 110 -3.25 1.10 41.70
C SER A 110 -2.58 2.26 40.99
N GLN A 111 -3.32 2.91 40.09
CA GLN A 111 -2.90 4.18 39.53
C GLN A 111 -3.30 5.30 40.48
N SER A 112 -2.46 6.33 40.56
CA SER A 112 -2.82 7.54 41.30
C SER A 112 -4.08 8.14 40.69
N THR A 113 -5.15 8.19 41.47
CA THR A 113 -6.41 8.85 41.12
C THR A 113 -6.32 10.37 41.21
N LYS A 114 -5.23 10.90 41.79
CA LYS A 114 -5.02 12.33 41.96
C LYS A 114 -4.51 12.92 40.66
N LEU A 115 -5.36 13.68 39.97
CA LEU A 115 -4.94 14.60 38.92
C LEU A 115 -4.28 15.82 39.55
N SER A 116 -3.34 16.40 38.82
CA SER A 116 -2.88 17.76 39.11
C SER A 116 -3.98 18.79 38.83
N THR A 117 -3.85 19.99 39.38
CA THR A 117 -4.76 21.10 39.08
C THR A 117 -4.75 21.43 37.59
N ASP A 118 -3.58 21.43 36.95
CA ASP A 118 -3.43 21.72 35.53
C ASP A 118 -4.13 20.68 34.64
N GLU A 119 -4.03 19.39 34.97
CA GLU A 119 -4.75 18.35 34.25
C GLU A 119 -6.26 18.48 34.44
N THR A 120 -6.71 18.83 35.64
CA THR A 120 -8.14 19.05 35.93
C THR A 120 -8.69 20.18 35.05
N VAL A 121 -7.99 21.32 34.99
CA VAL A 121 -8.37 22.47 34.13
C VAL A 121 -8.37 22.08 32.65
N LYS A 122 -7.34 21.36 32.19
CA LYS A 122 -7.27 20.89 30.80
C LYS A 122 -8.51 20.07 30.40
N TYR A 123 -8.91 19.11 31.24
CA TYR A 123 -10.07 18.26 30.93
C TYR A 123 -11.40 18.99 31.08
N GLN A 124 -11.46 19.97 31.99
CA GLN A 124 -12.59 20.88 32.10
C GLN A 124 -12.79 21.66 30.79
N ASP A 125 -11.73 22.30 30.28
CA ASP A 125 -11.77 23.09 29.04
C ASP A 125 -12.21 22.26 27.82
N ILE A 126 -11.73 21.01 27.74
CA ILE A 126 -12.10 20.07 26.67
C ILE A 126 -13.60 19.77 26.68
N VAL A 127 -14.19 19.54 27.86
CA VAL A 127 -15.62 19.24 28.01
C VAL A 127 -16.46 20.48 27.77
N GLU A 128 -16.06 21.63 28.33
CA GLU A 128 -16.75 22.91 28.16
C GLU A 128 -16.82 23.31 26.69
N SER A 129 -15.72 23.15 25.95
CA SER A 129 -15.65 23.46 24.52
C SER A 129 -16.65 22.62 23.70
N LEU A 130 -16.83 21.34 24.02
CA LEU A 130 -17.81 20.50 23.33
C LEU A 130 -19.25 20.88 23.73
N LEU A 131 -19.51 21.12 25.01
CA LEU A 131 -20.82 21.57 25.49
C LEU A 131 -21.25 22.86 24.80
N ALA A 132 -20.38 23.87 24.74
CA ALA A 132 -20.65 25.13 24.07
C ALA A 132 -20.90 24.99 22.57
N LYS A 133 -20.34 23.94 21.92
CA LYS A 133 -20.56 23.65 20.51
C LYS A 133 -21.91 22.97 20.25
N GLU A 134 -22.29 22.01 21.09
CA GLU A 134 -23.49 21.19 20.88
C GLU A 134 -24.76 21.84 21.45
N ILE A 135 -24.62 22.67 22.48
CA ILE A 135 -25.74 23.34 23.14
C ILE A 135 -25.89 24.76 22.60
N LYS A 136 -27.10 25.10 22.12
CA LYS A 136 -27.45 26.48 21.78
C LYS A 136 -27.83 27.23 23.05
N ALA A 137 -26.91 28.02 23.59
CA ALA A 137 -27.18 28.93 24.71
C ALA A 137 -27.22 30.38 24.22
N ASN A 138 -28.09 31.21 24.81
CA ASN A 138 -28.16 32.66 24.57
C ASN A 138 -27.10 33.42 25.40
N GLY A 139 -25.87 32.90 25.46
CA GLY A 139 -24.77 33.42 26.27
C GLY A 139 -23.83 32.33 26.75
N ASN A 140 -22.87 32.69 27.59
CA ASN A 140 -21.89 31.75 28.14
C ASN A 140 -22.54 30.88 29.21
N ILE A 141 -22.40 29.57 29.08
CA ILE A 141 -22.76 28.60 30.13
C ILE A 141 -21.72 28.67 31.24
N ASP A 142 -22.16 28.66 32.49
CA ASP A 142 -21.26 28.51 33.64
C ASP A 142 -21.17 27.02 33.99
N MET A 143 -20.00 26.43 33.80
CA MET A 143 -19.76 25.00 34.00
C MET A 143 -18.92 24.75 35.26
N VAL A 144 -19.45 23.90 36.14
CA VAL A 144 -18.77 23.48 37.36
C VAL A 144 -18.51 21.98 37.32
N THR A 145 -17.22 21.61 37.30
CA THR A 145 -16.80 20.22 37.41
C THR A 145 -16.71 19.81 38.88
N THR A 146 -17.49 18.80 39.26
CA THR A 146 -17.55 18.30 40.65
C THR A 146 -16.64 17.12 40.91
N SER A 147 -16.32 16.34 39.88
CA SER A 147 -15.46 15.16 39.99
C SER A 147 -14.67 14.97 38.72
N VAL A 148 -13.38 14.68 38.88
CA VAL A 148 -12.50 14.24 37.79
C VAL A 148 -11.70 13.04 38.26
N HIS A 149 -11.75 11.96 37.49
CA HIS A 149 -11.06 10.71 37.79
C HIS A 149 -10.36 10.17 36.54
N LYS A 150 -9.08 9.81 36.65
CA LYS A 150 -8.30 9.26 35.55
C LYS A 150 -8.02 7.77 35.78
N ASN A 151 -8.19 6.99 34.71
CA ASN A 151 -7.84 5.58 34.65
C ASN A 151 -7.14 5.30 33.31
N GLY A 152 -5.83 5.16 33.34
CA GLY A 152 -4.97 5.09 32.15
C GLY A 152 -5.16 6.30 31.24
N ASP A 153 -5.47 6.05 29.96
CA ASP A 153 -5.71 7.07 28.93
C ASP A 153 -7.13 7.66 28.95
N THR A 154 -7.95 7.25 29.94
CA THR A 154 -9.37 7.64 30.03
C THR A 154 -9.57 8.51 31.26
N VAL A 155 -10.27 9.62 31.09
CA VAL A 155 -10.67 10.55 32.14
C VAL A 155 -12.18 10.63 32.19
N PHE A 156 -12.72 10.55 33.39
CA PHE A 156 -14.14 10.67 33.70
C PHE A 156 -14.34 12.00 34.39
N CYS A 157 -15.19 12.85 33.82
CA CYS A 157 -15.52 14.16 34.37
C CYS A 157 -17.03 14.20 34.61
N SER A 158 -17.48 14.64 35.79
CA SER A 158 -18.89 14.89 36.04
C SER A 158 -19.09 16.23 36.74
N GLY A 159 -20.24 16.84 36.49
CA GLY A 159 -20.52 18.17 36.97
C GLY A 159 -21.91 18.65 36.57
N TYR A 160 -22.06 19.96 36.57
CA TYR A 160 -23.25 20.61 36.08
C TYR A 160 -22.91 21.92 35.39
N PHE A 161 -23.82 22.40 34.57
CA PHE A 161 -23.79 23.77 34.06
C PHE A 161 -25.16 24.44 34.23
N THR A 162 -25.18 25.76 34.11
CA THR A 162 -26.41 26.57 34.12
C THR A 162 -26.48 27.45 32.88
N TYR A 163 -27.67 27.63 32.32
CA TYR A 163 -27.89 28.61 31.26
C TYR A 163 -27.86 30.05 31.82
N PRO A 164 -27.49 31.04 30.99
CA PRO A 164 -27.73 32.45 31.32
C PRO A 164 -29.19 32.65 31.71
N ASP A 165 -29.41 33.35 32.82
CA ASP A 165 -30.73 33.67 33.39
C ASP A 165 -31.54 32.47 33.95
N GLU A 166 -31.01 31.25 33.91
CA GLU A 166 -31.62 30.08 34.54
C GLU A 166 -30.84 29.62 35.77
N LYS A 167 -31.58 29.27 36.84
CA LYS A 167 -30.97 28.74 38.09
C LYS A 167 -30.91 27.21 38.13
N ASN A 168 -31.49 26.54 37.13
CA ASN A 168 -31.59 25.10 37.11
C ASN A 168 -30.24 24.49 36.70
N LYS A 169 -29.71 23.62 37.56
CA LYS A 169 -28.50 22.87 37.26
C LYS A 169 -28.81 21.75 36.28
N ILE A 170 -28.06 21.72 35.18
CA ILE A 170 -28.11 20.65 34.19
C ILE A 170 -26.88 19.79 34.40
N TYR A 171 -27.08 18.52 34.75
CA TYR A 171 -25.98 17.62 35.07
C TYR A 171 -25.40 16.98 33.83
N PHE A 172 -24.09 16.77 33.85
CA PHE A 172 -23.39 16.08 32.80
C PHE A 172 -22.40 15.05 33.34
N ASP A 173 -22.20 14.00 32.55
CA ASP A 173 -21.15 13.01 32.71
C ASP A 173 -20.38 12.92 31.39
N SER A 174 -19.06 12.96 31.45
CA SER A 174 -18.20 12.91 30.27
C SER A 174 -17.08 11.89 30.43
N VAL A 175 -16.79 11.21 29.33
CA VAL A 175 -15.63 10.33 29.18
C VAL A 175 -14.71 10.94 28.14
N VAL A 176 -13.51 11.32 28.55
CA VAL A 176 -12.44 11.82 27.68
C VAL A 176 -11.42 10.72 27.48
N LYS A 177 -11.09 10.40 26.22
CA LYS A 177 -10.08 9.39 25.88
C LYS A 177 -9.05 10.00 24.95
N LYS A 178 -7.77 9.93 25.32
CA LYS A 178 -6.67 10.54 24.55
C LYS A 178 -6.93 12.01 24.19
N ASP A 179 -7.30 12.79 25.20
CA ASP A 179 -7.59 14.23 25.11
C ASP A 179 -8.73 14.61 24.13
N LYS A 180 -9.64 13.67 23.85
CA LYS A 180 -10.87 13.92 23.08
C LYS A 180 -12.07 13.41 23.84
N VAL A 181 -13.16 14.17 23.84
CA VAL A 181 -14.42 13.70 24.42
C VAL A 181 -14.92 12.52 23.61
N ALA A 182 -14.96 11.34 24.23
CA ALA A 182 -15.45 10.11 23.65
C ALA A 182 -16.96 9.94 23.89
N SER A 183 -17.46 10.44 25.01
CA SER A 183 -18.88 10.44 25.38
C SER A 183 -19.19 11.65 26.25
N LEU A 184 -20.36 12.22 26.06
CA LEU A 184 -20.89 13.34 26.84
C LEU A 184 -22.39 13.15 27.03
N LEU A 185 -22.79 12.79 28.23
CA LEU A 185 -24.17 12.65 28.65
C LEU A 185 -24.61 13.93 29.34
N VAL A 186 -25.72 14.50 28.92
CA VAL A 186 -26.35 15.66 29.56
C VAL A 186 -27.79 15.30 29.91
N ASN A 187 -28.13 15.29 31.20
CA ASN A 187 -29.43 14.81 31.70
C ASN A 187 -29.88 13.47 31.07
N GLY A 188 -28.93 12.54 30.88
CA GLY A 188 -29.19 11.22 30.27
C GLY A 188 -29.25 11.18 28.75
N PHE A 189 -29.08 12.31 28.06
CA PHE A 189 -28.98 12.35 26.60
C PHE A 189 -27.53 12.40 26.13
N GLU A 190 -27.16 11.46 25.26
CA GLU A 190 -25.82 11.43 24.66
C GLU A 190 -25.68 12.54 23.60
N LEU A 191 -24.80 13.50 23.87
CA LEU A 191 -24.35 14.50 22.92
C LEU A 191 -23.17 13.93 22.14
N LYS A 192 -23.44 13.55 20.88
CA LYS A 192 -22.39 13.09 19.96
C LYS A 192 -21.79 14.29 19.24
N ASP A 193 -20.47 14.40 19.25
CA ASP A 193 -19.74 15.34 18.39
C ASP A 193 -20.15 15.08 16.94
N ARG A 194 -21.00 15.96 16.38
CA ARG A 194 -21.44 15.81 15.00
C ARG A 194 -20.26 16.20 14.13
N LYS A 195 -19.60 15.19 13.54
CA LYS A 195 -18.67 15.40 12.42
C LYS A 195 -19.45 16.14 11.33
N LYS A 196 -19.16 17.43 11.17
CA LYS A 196 -19.55 18.21 9.99
C LYS A 196 -18.66 17.81 8.82
#